data_AF-A0A2K5C193-F1
#
_entry.id   AF-A0A2K5C193-F1
#
_cell.length_a   1.000
_cell.length_b   1.000
_cell.length_c   1.000
_cell.angle_alpha   90.00
_cell.angle_beta   90.00
_cell.angle_gamma   90.00
#
_symmetry.space_group_name_H-M   'P 1'
#
loop_
_entity.id
_entity.type
_entity.pdbx_description
1 polymer ?
#
loop_
_entity_poly.entity_id
_entity_poly.type
_entity_poly.pdbx_seq_one_letter_code
_entity_poly.pdbx_strand_id
1 'polypeptide(L)' 'MAAAKVALTKRVDPTQLITVFLKHASTEKNGEFFRSPNDFVIRYLNIFGESQPNPKNVLLLSGVVVWGCI' A
#
# COMPACT_ATOMS: atom_id res chain seq x y z
N MET A 1 -34.79 4.02 5.46
CA MET A 1 -33.33 3.88 5.23
C MET A 1 -32.74 3.16 6.42
N ALA A 2 -32.17 1.98 6.24
CA ALA A 2 -31.49 1.25 7.32
C ALA A 2 -30.02 1.69 7.36
N ALA A 3 -29.53 2.05 8.55
CA ALA A 3 -28.11 2.35 8.75
C ALA A 3 -27.31 1.04 8.64
N ALA A 4 -26.39 0.98 7.67
CA ALA A 4 -25.47 -0.14 7.58
C ALA A 4 -24.58 -0.17 8.82
N LYS A 5 -24.63 -1.27 9.60
CA LYS A 5 -23.69 -1.51 10.69
C LYS A 5 -22.31 -1.74 10.08
N VAL A 6 -21.49 -0.70 10.03
CA VAL A 6 -20.09 -0.80 9.59
C VAL A 6 -19.37 -1.73 10.56
N ALA A 7 -19.03 -2.93 10.10
CA ALA A 7 -18.17 -3.83 10.85
C ALA A 7 -16.81 -3.15 11.00
N LEU A 8 -16.45 -2.80 12.22
CA LEU A 8 -15.16 -2.19 12.54
C LEU A 8 -14.08 -3.26 12.35
N THR A 9 -13.27 -3.10 11.30
CA THR A 9 -12.10 -3.94 11.08
C THR A 9 -11.13 -3.76 12.24
N LYS A 10 -10.74 -4.87 12.89
CA LYS A 10 -9.77 -4.83 13.99
C LYS A 10 -8.46 -4.21 13.49
N ARG A 11 -7.90 -3.26 14.25
CA ARG A 11 -6.59 -2.69 13.95
C ARG A 11 -5.53 -3.79 14.01
N VAL A 12 -4.64 -3.78 13.02
CA VAL A 12 -3.49 -4.69 12.98
C VAL A 12 -2.44 -4.27 14.02
N ASP A 13 -1.67 -5.23 14.50
CA ASP A 13 -0.51 -4.98 15.35
C ASP A 13 0.52 -4.10 14.62
N PRO A 14 1.06 -3.05 15.26
CA PRO A 14 2.01 -2.13 14.61
C PRO A 14 3.29 -2.83 14.12
N THR A 15 3.82 -3.79 14.87
CA THR A 15 5.05 -4.51 14.51
C THR A 15 4.82 -5.40 13.29
N GLN A 16 3.66 -6.05 13.20
CA GLN A 16 3.27 -6.80 12.01
C GLN A 16 3.09 -5.86 10.80
N LEU A 17 2.50 -4.69 11.00
CA LEU A 17 2.32 -3.71 9.92
C LEU A 17 3.67 -3.22 9.39
N ILE A 18 4.63 -2.92 10.27
CA ILE A 18 6.00 -2.54 9.90
C ILE A 18 6.68 -3.67 9.13
N THR A 19 6.54 -4.91 9.60
CA THR A 19 7.13 -6.08 8.92
C THR A 19 6.59 -6.22 7.50
N VAL A 20 5.27 -6.08 7.31
CA VAL A 20 4.64 -6.11 5.99
C VAL A 20 5.06 -4.92 5.13
N PHE A 21 5.22 -3.74 5.72
CA PHE A 21 5.74 -2.57 5.00
C PHE A 21 7.13 -2.83 4.45
N LEU A 22 8.06 -3.23 5.32
CA LEU A 22 9.46 -3.46 4.97
C LEU A 22 9.63 -4.58 3.95
N LYS A 23 8.80 -5.63 4.01
CA LYS A 23 8.77 -6.71 3.00
C LYS A 23 8.60 -6.19 1.57
N HIS A 24 7.88 -5.08 1.41
CA HIS A 24 7.56 -4.51 0.10
C HIS A 24 8.29 -3.19 -0.17
N ALA A 25 9.06 -2.63 0.77
CA ALA A 25 9.80 -1.40 0.55
C ALA A 25 11.08 -1.68 -0.25
N SER A 26 11.16 -1.15 -1.48
CA SER A 26 12.34 -1.32 -2.33
C SER A 26 13.25 -0.09 -2.39
N THR A 27 12.86 1.02 -1.75
CA THR A 27 13.60 2.28 -1.79
C THR A 27 14.09 2.61 -0.39
N GLU A 28 15.38 2.87 -0.24
CA GLU A 28 15.98 3.38 1.01
C GLU A 28 16.54 4.78 0.75
N LYS A 29 16.26 5.72 1.64
CA LYS A 29 16.85 7.06 1.62
C LYS A 29 17.19 7.47 3.05
N ASN A 30 18.44 7.82 3.30
CA ASN A 30 18.91 8.29 4.60
C ASN A 30 18.61 7.33 5.77
N GLY A 31 18.57 6.01 5.52
CA GLY A 31 18.23 5.01 6.51
C GLY A 31 16.72 4.80 6.74
N GLU A 32 15.86 5.53 6.03
CA GLU A 32 14.41 5.33 6.03
C GLU A 32 13.97 4.52 4.80
N PHE A 33 13.02 3.61 4.99
CA PHE A 33 12.49 2.77 3.94
C PHE A 33 11.19 3.36 3.37
N PHE A 34 11.12 3.40 2.04
CA PHE A 34 9.99 3.91 1.29
C PHE A 34 9.46 2.83 0.35
N ARG A 35 8.15 2.84 0.16
CA ARG A 35 7.52 2.12 -0.95
C ARG A 35 7.38 3.03 -2.15
N SER A 36 7.92 2.59 -3.27
CA SER A 36 7.64 3.24 -4.55
C SER A 36 6.15 3.04 -4.93
N PRO A 37 5.61 3.85 -5.86
CA PRO A 37 4.29 3.60 -6.45
C PRO A 37 4.10 2.16 -6.93
N ASN A 38 5.14 1.57 -7.54
CA ASN A 38 5.12 0.19 -8.02
C ASN A 38 5.07 -0.82 -6.87
N ASP A 39 5.84 -0.61 -5.80
CA ASP A 39 5.81 -1.48 -4.63
C ASP A 39 4.44 -1.50 -3.97
N PHE A 40 3.81 -0.34 -3.87
CA PHE A 40 2.51 -0.22 -3.23
C PHE A 40 1.39 -0.76 -4.11
N VAL A 41 1.25 -0.26 -5.34
CA VAL A 41 0.09 -0.55 -6.19
C VAL A 41 0.20 -1.93 -6.84
N ILE A 42 1.39 -2.29 -7.35
CA ILE A 42 1.58 -3.53 -8.10
C ILE A 42 1.89 -4.68 -7.15
N ARG A 43 2.84 -4.53 -6.23
CA ARG A 43 3.28 -5.65 -5.39
C ARG A 43 2.41 -5.89 -4.17
N TYR A 44 2.04 -4.82 -3.45
CA TYR A 44 1.30 -4.95 -2.20
C TYR A 44 -0.21 -5.06 -2.40
N LEU A 45 -0.82 -4.14 -3.18
CA LEU A 45 -2.25 -4.21 -3.47
C LEU A 45 -2.58 -5.26 -4.55
N ASN A 46 -1.62 -5.62 -5.40
CA ASN A 46 -1.77 -6.61 -6.46
C ASN A 46 -3.03 -6.41 -7.35
N ILE A 47 -3.38 -5.15 -7.62
CA ILE A 47 -4.64 -4.79 -8.30
C ILE A 47 -4.69 -5.31 -9.74
N PHE A 48 -3.52 -5.44 -10.38
CA PHE A 48 -3.42 -5.84 -11.79
C PHE A 48 -3.24 -7.35 -12.00
N GLY A 49 -2.97 -8.12 -10.94
CA GLY A 49 -2.66 -9.56 -11.03
C GLY A 49 -1.53 -9.82 -12.04
N GLU A 50 -1.75 -10.77 -12.95
CA GLU A 50 -0.82 -11.14 -14.03
C GLU A 50 -0.83 -10.16 -15.23
N SER A 51 -1.70 -9.13 -15.20
CA SER A 51 -1.79 -8.16 -16.29
C SER A 51 -0.68 -7.13 -16.21
N GLN A 52 -0.19 -6.69 -17.37
CA GLN A 52 0.84 -5.65 -17.43
C GLN A 52 0.25 -4.28 -17.03
N PRO A 53 0.74 -3.64 -15.96
CA PRO A 53 0.15 -2.41 -15.47
C PRO A 53 0.49 -1.22 -16.37
N ASN A 54 -0.53 -0.39 -16.67
CA ASN A 54 -0.31 0.89 -17.33
C ASN A 54 0.36 1.87 -16.34
N PRO A 55 1.54 2.44 -16.66
CA PRO A 55 2.28 3.30 -15.75
C PRO A 55 1.49 4.56 -15.30
N LYS A 56 0.60 5.09 -16.15
CA LYS A 56 -0.27 6.21 -15.76
C LYS A 56 -1.26 5.81 -14.66
N ASN A 57 -1.80 4.60 -14.74
CA ASN A 57 -2.74 4.09 -13.74
C ASN A 57 -2.03 3.84 -12.41
N VAL A 58 -0.80 3.31 -12.45
CA VAL A 58 0.03 3.13 -11.25
C VAL A 58 0.26 4.47 -10.55
N LEU A 59 0.60 5.52 -11.31
CA LEU A 59 0.79 6.85 -10.74
C LEU A 59 -0.50 7.42 -10.14
N LEU A 60 -1.62 7.34 -10.87
CA LEU A 60 -2.92 7.81 -10.39
C LEU A 60 -3.33 7.11 -9.09
N LEU A 61 -3.24 5.77 -9.04
CA LEU A 61 -3.59 4.99 -7.86
C LEU A 61 -2.63 5.25 -6.69
N SER A 62 -1.35 5.50 -6.96
CA SER A 62 -0.38 5.85 -5.92
C SER A 62 -0.64 7.23 -5.30
N GLY A 63 -1.22 8.18 -6.04
CA GLY A 63 -1.54 9.52 -5.52
C GLY A 63 -2.79 9.58 -4.65
N VAL A 64 -3.72 8.63 -4.81
CA VAL A 64 -4.94 8.56 -4.00
C VAL A 64 -4.66 7.95 -2.61
N VAL A 65 -3.61 7.15 -2.48
CA VAL A 65 -3.26 6.49 -1.22
C VAL A 65 -1.99 7.09 -0.63
N VAL A 66 -2.15 7.96 0.37
CA VAL A 66 -1.02 8.40 1.20
C VAL A 66 -0.66 7.26 2.14
N TRP A 67 0.26 6.39 1.73
CA TRP A 67 1.00 5.51 2.64
C TRP A 67 2.20 6.32 3.15
N GLY A 68 2.07 6.87 4.36
CA GLY A 68 3.12 7.69 4.98
C GLY A 68 4.44 6.95 5.16
N CYS A 69 5.53 7.72 5.22
CA CYS A 69 6.84 7.24 5.66
C CYS A 69 6.75 6.71 7.10
N ILE A 70 7.43 5.60 7.39
CA ILE A 70 7.57 5.03 8.75
C ILE A 70 9.00 5.23 9.20
#